data_AF-A0A9P5GSB5-F1
#
_entry.id   AF-A0A9P5GSB5-F1
#
_cell.length_a   1.000
_cell.length_b   1.000
_cell.length_c   1.000
_cell.angle_alpha   90.00
_cell.angle_beta   90.00
_cell.angle_gamma   90.00
#
_symmetry.space_group_name_H-M   'P 1'
#
loop_
_entity.id
_entity.type
_entity.pdbx_description
1 polymer ?
#
loop_
_entity_poly.entity_id
_entity_poly.type
_entity_poly.pdbx_seq_one_letter_code
_entity_poly.pdbx_strand_id
1 'polypeptide(L)'
;MGMLLSSQFAALSAAKPEQNAATSVTTYYFAQQVGLMTGITAAKALLIKEMRRGLNVALKDQPGRAKLIDQIMKHRQLMGLVPPALAEPVRLVIQKSYYVSPVISLASLLLAFFLVLKQRDVKTF
;
A
#
# COMPACT_ATOMS: atom_id res chain seq x y z
N MET A 1 -7.37 7.97 -10.87
CA MET A 1 -8.34 7.39 -9.91
C MET A 1 -9.75 7.95 -10.07
N GLY A 2 -9.96 9.28 -10.19
CA GLY A 2 -11.30 9.88 -10.33
C GLY A 2 -12.16 9.29 -11.46
N MET A 3 -11.64 9.19 -12.69
CA MET A 3 -12.38 8.64 -13.82
C MET A 3 -12.83 7.18 -13.64
N LEU A 4 -12.02 6.33 -13.00
CA LEU A 4 -12.37 4.92 -12.77
C LEU A 4 -13.52 4.79 -11.76
N LEU A 5 -13.45 5.54 -10.66
CA LEU A 5 -14.49 5.55 -9.64
C LEU A 5 -15.82 6.12 -10.17
N SER A 6 -15.75 7.16 -11.00
CA SER A 6 -16.91 7.74 -11.67
C SER A 6 -17.55 6.77 -12.67
N SER A 7 -16.76 6.01 -13.43
CA SER A 7 -17.27 5.01 -14.37
C SER A 7 -17.95 3.83 -13.66
N GLN A 8 -17.40 3.37 -12.54
CA GLN A 8 -18.00 2.30 -11.72
C GLN A 8 -19.32 2.76 -11.09
N PHE A 9 -19.37 4.00 -10.60
CA PHE A 9 -20.58 4.61 -10.07
C PHE A 9 -21.67 4.76 -11.15
N ALA A 10 -21.32 5.26 -12.34
CA ALA A 10 -22.26 5.40 -13.46
C ALA A 10 -22.82 4.04 -13.91
N ALA A 11 -21.99 3.00 -13.96
CA ALA A 11 -22.44 1.63 -14.28
C ALA A 11 -23.38 1.05 -13.21
N LEU A 12 -23.13 1.33 -11.93
CA LEU A 12 -23.99 0.93 -10.81
C LEU A 12 -25.35 1.64 -10.86
N SER A 13 -25.36 2.93 -11.16
CA SER A 13 -26.57 3.74 -11.32
C SER A 13 -27.42 3.30 -12.52
N ALA A 14 -26.79 2.84 -13.61
CA ALA A 14 -27.49 2.36 -14.80
C ALA A 14 -28.10 0.95 -14.63
N ALA A 15 -27.58 0.13 -13.71
CA ALA A 15 -27.93 -1.30 -13.61
C ALA A 15 -28.95 -1.67 -12.51
N LYS A 16 -29.40 -0.72 -11.67
CA LYS A 16 -30.22 -1.01 -10.47
C LYS A 16 -31.61 -0.35 -10.54
N PRO A 17 -32.70 -1.06 -10.16
CA PRO A 17 -34.02 -0.45 -9.98
C PRO A 17 -34.03 0.51 -8.76
N GLU A 18 -34.74 1.64 -8.89
CA GLU A 18 -34.75 2.79 -7.95
C GLU A 18 -34.91 2.41 -6.47
N GLN A 19 -35.69 1.39 -6.16
CA GLN A 19 -35.99 0.96 -4.79
C GLN A 19 -34.76 0.50 -3.98
N ASN A 20 -33.66 0.08 -4.63
CA ASN A 20 -32.44 -0.40 -3.98
C ASN A 20 -31.20 0.43 -4.30
N ALA A 21 -31.37 1.60 -4.93
CA ALA A 21 -30.27 2.45 -5.37
C ALA A 21 -29.43 2.97 -4.18
N ALA A 22 -30.08 3.47 -3.13
CA ALA A 22 -29.41 4.02 -1.95
C ALA A 22 -28.52 2.99 -1.25
N THR A 23 -29.05 1.79 -0.98
CA THR A 23 -28.29 0.69 -0.37
C THR A 23 -27.10 0.29 -1.23
N SER A 24 -27.26 0.24 -2.55
CA SER A 24 -26.19 -0.16 -3.48
C SER A 24 -25.04 0.86 -3.52
N VAL A 25 -25.37 2.15 -3.49
CA VAL A 25 -24.39 3.24 -3.41
C VAL A 25 -23.64 3.22 -2.07
N THR A 26 -24.35 3.02 -0.96
CA THR A 26 -23.73 2.92 0.37
C THR A 26 -22.79 1.72 0.45
N THR A 27 -23.19 0.55 -0.04
CA THR A 27 -22.33 -0.64 -0.07
C THR A 27 -21.08 -0.41 -0.92
N TYR A 28 -21.20 0.29 -2.06
CA TYR A 28 -20.05 0.62 -2.91
C TYR A 28 -19.04 1.51 -2.18
N TYR A 29 -19.49 2.61 -1.57
CA TYR A 29 -18.60 3.49 -0.82
C TYR A 29 -18.00 2.81 0.41
N PHE A 30 -18.76 1.94 1.07
CA PHE A 30 -18.25 1.14 2.20
C PHE A 30 -17.13 0.20 1.74
N ALA A 31 -17.33 -0.54 0.65
CA ALA A 31 -16.31 -1.41 0.07
C ALA A 31 -15.04 -0.62 -0.32
N GLN A 32 -15.21 0.59 -0.87
CA GLN A 32 -14.09 1.47 -1.20
C GLN A 32 -13.30 1.88 0.05
N GLN A 33 -13.97 2.26 1.14
CA GLN A 33 -13.31 2.63 2.40
C GLN A 33 -12.56 1.45 3.02
N VAL A 34 -13.17 0.25 3.02
CA VAL A 34 -12.52 -0.97 3.50
C VAL A 34 -11.28 -1.30 2.66
N GLY A 35 -11.39 -1.19 1.33
CA GLY A 35 -10.26 -1.38 0.41
C GLY A 35 -9.13 -0.39 0.67
N LEU A 36 -9.43 0.89 0.88
CA LEU A 36 -8.45 1.92 1.22
C LEU A 36 -7.75 1.62 2.55
N MET A 37 -8.51 1.34 3.61
CA MET A 37 -7.94 1.00 4.93
C MET A 37 -7.03 -0.22 4.84
N THR A 38 -7.47 -1.28 4.17
CA THR A 38 -6.70 -2.52 4.03
C THR A 38 -5.43 -2.28 3.21
N GLY A 39 -5.53 -1.56 2.09
CA GLY A 39 -4.40 -1.21 1.24
C GLY A 39 -3.35 -0.37 1.97
N ILE A 40 -3.77 0.68 2.68
CA ILE A 40 -2.87 1.53 3.47
C ILE A 40 -2.18 0.71 4.57
N THR A 41 -2.94 -0.13 5.29
CA THR A 41 -2.40 -0.95 6.39
C THR A 41 -1.38 -1.96 5.88
N ALA A 42 -1.71 -2.67 4.79
CA ALA A 42 -0.81 -3.63 4.17
C ALA A 42 0.46 -2.96 3.63
N ALA A 43 0.33 -1.83 2.93
CA ALA A 43 1.47 -1.06 2.42
C ALA A 43 2.37 -0.55 3.53
N LYS A 44 1.78 -0.04 4.62
CA LYS A 44 2.52 0.40 5.80
C LYS A 44 3.28 -0.76 6.45
N ALA A 45 2.63 -1.90 6.66
CA ALA A 45 3.25 -3.08 7.26
C ALA A 45 4.43 -3.60 6.43
N LEU A 46 4.27 -3.67 5.11
CA LEU A 46 5.32 -4.11 4.20
C LEU A 46 6.49 -3.11 4.14
N LEU A 47 6.20 -1.81 4.12
CA LEU A 47 7.22 -0.77 4.15
C LEU A 47 8.03 -0.81 5.46
N ILE A 48 7.37 -0.99 6.61
CA ILE A 48 8.01 -1.18 7.92
C ILE A 48 8.92 -2.41 7.91
N LYS A 49 8.46 -3.53 7.32
CA LYS A 49 9.21 -4.78 7.23
C LYS A 49 10.46 -4.64 6.35
N GLU A 50 10.33 -4.09 5.15
CA GLU A 50 11.45 -3.89 4.23
C GLU A 50 12.46 -2.87 4.78
N MET A 51 11.98 -1.79 5.41
CA MET A 51 12.86 -0.80 6.04
C MET A 51 13.65 -1.42 7.19
N ARG A 52 13.01 -2.22 8.07
CA ARG A 52 13.72 -2.95 9.14
C ARG A 52 14.74 -3.95 8.60
N ARG A 53 14.40 -4.65 7.52
CA ARG A 53 15.31 -5.60 6.85
C ARG A 53 16.51 -4.89 6.24
N GLY A 54 16.30 -3.80 5.50
CA GLY A 54 17.39 -3.02 4.91
C GLY A 54 18.29 -2.37 5.96
N LEU A 55 17.71 -1.86 7.06
CA LEU A 55 18.45 -1.30 8.18
C LEU A 55 19.30 -2.36 8.90
N ASN A 56 18.79 -3.58 9.07
CA ASN A 56 19.55 -4.70 9.64
C ASN A 56 20.77 -5.07 8.80
N VAL A 57 20.67 -4.97 7.46
CA VAL A 57 21.80 -5.24 6.56
C VAL A 57 22.80 -4.09 6.58
N ALA A 58 22.33 -2.84 6.53
CA ALA A 58 23.20 -1.66 6.52
C ALA A 58 23.95 -1.45 7.85
N LEU A 59 23.39 -1.90 8.98
CA LEU A 59 23.96 -1.75 10.33
C LEU A 59 24.52 -3.08 10.88
N LYS A 60 24.86 -4.03 10.01
CA LYS A 60 25.26 -5.40 10.41
C LYS A 60 26.43 -5.40 11.40
N ASP A 61 27.38 -4.49 11.21
CA ASP A 61 28.64 -4.42 11.94
C ASP A 61 28.64 -3.38 13.09
N GLN A 62 27.49 -2.76 13.39
CA GLN A 62 27.37 -1.75 14.44
C GLN A 62 26.97 -2.35 15.81
N PRO A 63 27.75 -2.09 16.88
CA PRO A 63 27.33 -2.45 18.24
C PRO A 63 26.05 -1.70 18.62
N GLY A 64 25.07 -2.39 19.19
CA GLY A 64 23.80 -1.79 19.58
C GLY A 64 22.79 -1.57 18.44
N ARG A 65 22.99 -2.19 17.27
CA ARG A 65 22.12 -2.08 16.07
C ARG A 65 20.62 -2.16 16.36
N ALA A 66 20.18 -3.04 17.26
CA ALA A 66 18.76 -3.23 17.54
C ALA A 66 18.10 -1.98 18.15
N LYS A 67 18.80 -1.26 19.05
CA LYS A 67 18.31 -0.02 19.64
C LYS A 67 18.30 1.13 18.63
N LEU A 68 19.33 1.18 17.77
CA LEU A 68 19.47 2.19 16.72
C LEU A 68 18.37 2.04 15.66
N ILE A 69 18.08 0.81 15.24
CA ILE A 69 16.98 0.50 14.32
C ILE A 69 15.63 0.88 14.94
N ASP A 70 15.40 0.55 16.22
CA ASP A 70 14.14 0.90 16.89
C ASP A 70 13.96 2.43 17.03
N GLN A 71 15.05 3.17 17.30
CA GLN A 71 15.05 4.63 17.31
C GLN A 71 14.76 5.22 15.93
N ILE A 72 15.42 4.74 14.86
CA ILE A 72 15.18 5.19 13.48
C ILE A 72 13.74 4.89 13.05
N MET A 73 13.20 3.73 13.44
CA MET A 73 11.82 3.36 13.12
C MET A 73 10.79 4.19 13.88
N LYS A 74 11.07 4.59 15.13
CA LYS A 74 10.19 5.45 15.94
C LYS A 74 10.27 6.93 15.55
N HIS A 75 11.43 7.41 15.12
CA HIS A 75 11.68 8.83 14.85
C HIS A 75 12.06 9.05 13.38
N ARG A 76 11.04 9.28 12.55
CA ARG A 76 11.18 9.59 11.11
C ARG A 76 12.01 10.85 10.82
N GLN A 77 12.28 11.69 11.84
CA GLN A 77 12.95 12.98 11.72
C GLN A 77 14.40 13.00 12.24
N LEU A 78 14.94 11.89 12.73
CA LEU A 78 16.28 11.87 13.32
C LEU A 78 17.39 11.62 12.27
N MET A 79 17.44 12.47 11.24
CA MET A 79 18.69 12.63 10.46
C MET A 79 19.85 13.15 11.35
N GLY A 80 19.55 13.70 12.54
CA GLY A 80 20.55 14.19 13.48
C GLY A 80 21.09 13.18 14.51
N LEU A 81 20.49 11.98 14.66
CA LEU A 81 20.96 10.98 15.65
C LEU A 81 21.76 9.83 15.01
N VAL A 82 21.77 9.75 13.68
CA VAL A 82 22.54 8.74 12.96
C VAL A 82 23.97 9.26 12.81
N PRO A 83 25.01 8.49 13.20
CA PRO A 83 26.39 8.88 12.98
C PRO A 83 26.60 9.27 11.50
N PRO A 84 27.30 10.37 11.18
CA PRO A 84 27.42 10.87 9.81
C PRO A 84 28.00 9.83 8.83
N ALA A 85 28.79 8.87 9.32
CA ALA A 85 29.29 7.72 8.56
C ALA A 85 28.21 6.72 8.09
N LEU A 86 27.02 6.72 8.72
CA LEU A 86 25.92 5.79 8.46
C LEU A 86 24.69 6.49 7.85
N ALA A 87 24.71 7.81 7.70
CA ALA A 87 23.59 8.60 7.19
C ALA A 87 23.26 8.24 5.72
N GLU A 88 24.28 8.12 4.87
CA GLU A 88 24.16 7.73 3.45
C GLU A 88 23.54 6.34 3.26
N PRO A 89 24.05 5.25 3.86
CA PRO A 89 23.46 3.92 3.69
C PRO A 89 22.05 3.82 4.27
N VAL A 90 21.74 4.51 5.36
CA VAL A 90 20.37 4.59 5.91
C VAL A 90 19.44 5.33 4.96
N ARG A 91 19.88 6.44 4.36
CA ARG A 91 19.11 7.22 3.38
C ARG A 91 18.79 6.39 2.13
N LEU A 92 19.77 5.65 1.61
CA LEU A 92 19.58 4.74 0.47
C LEU A 92 18.57 3.63 0.79
N VAL A 93 18.62 3.04 1.98
CA VAL A 93 17.66 2.02 2.42
C VAL A 93 16.24 2.58 2.53
N ILE A 94 16.08 3.79 3.06
CA ILE A 94 14.78 4.48 3.16
C ILE A 94 14.22 4.75 1.77
N GLN A 95 15.05 5.26 0.85
CA GLN A 95 14.65 5.55 -0.52
C GLN A 95 14.26 4.28 -1.28
N LYS A 96 15.02 3.19 -1.10
CA LYS A 96 14.71 1.88 -1.70
C LYS A 96 13.42 1.29 -1.13
N SER A 97 13.15 1.47 0.16
CA SER A 97 11.92 0.99 0.81
C SER A 97 10.66 1.71 0.31
N TYR A 98 10.79 2.92 -0.25
CA TYR A 98 9.66 3.64 -0.85
C TYR A 98 9.10 2.97 -2.11
N TYR A 99 9.89 2.12 -2.79
CA TYR A 99 9.41 1.33 -3.95
C TYR A 99 8.39 0.26 -3.57
N VAL A 100 8.23 -0.07 -2.29
CA VAL A 100 7.21 -1.03 -1.82
C VAL A 100 5.80 -0.56 -2.16
N SER A 101 5.54 0.75 -2.07
CA SER A 101 4.22 1.33 -2.37
C SER A 101 3.77 1.14 -3.84
N PRO A 102 4.58 1.50 -4.85
CA PRO A 102 4.22 1.23 -6.26
C PRO A 102 4.16 -0.26 -6.59
N VAL A 103 5.00 -1.12 -5.98
CA VAL A 103 4.97 -2.58 -6.21
C VAL A 103 3.65 -3.19 -5.73
N ILE A 104 3.17 -2.83 -4.53
CA ILE A 104 1.88 -3.30 -4.01
C ILE A 104 0.72 -2.79 -4.87
N SER A 105 0.82 -1.56 -5.36
CA SER A 105 -0.19 -0.98 -6.26
C SER A 105 -0.27 -1.76 -7.57
N LEU A 106 0.88 -2.08 -8.18
CA LEU A 106 0.97 -2.91 -9.38
C LEU A 106 0.41 -4.32 -9.14
N ALA A 107 0.79 -4.97 -8.04
CA ALA A 107 0.28 -6.30 -7.70
C ALA A 107 -1.24 -6.31 -7.52
N SER A 108 -1.78 -5.28 -6.86
CA SER A 108 -3.24 -5.12 -6.68
C SER A 108 -3.96 -4.90 -8.00
N LEU A 109 -3.35 -4.14 -8.92
CA LEU A 109 -3.90 -3.85 -10.24
C LEU A 109 -3.89 -5.10 -11.14
N LEU A 110 -2.82 -5.89 -11.08
CA LEU A 110 -2.74 -7.19 -11.77
C LEU A 110 -3.78 -8.17 -11.25
N LEU A 111 -3.98 -8.24 -9.93
CA LEU A 111 -5.04 -9.05 -9.31
C LEU A 111 -6.43 -8.62 -9.77
N ALA A 112 -6.71 -7.31 -9.77
CA ALA A 112 -7.98 -6.78 -10.24
C ALA A 112 -8.20 -7.11 -11.73
N PHE A 113 -7.17 -6.94 -12.57
CA PHE A 113 -7.23 -7.29 -13.98
C PHE A 113 -7.50 -8.78 -14.20
N PHE A 114 -6.82 -9.65 -13.46
CA PHE A 114 -7.04 -11.10 -13.51
C PHE A 114 -8.46 -11.49 -13.11
N LEU A 115 -9.01 -10.88 -12.05
CA LEU A 115 -10.41 -11.11 -11.64
C LEU A 115 -11.40 -10.68 -12.72
N VAL A 116 -11.16 -9.54 -13.39
CA VAL A 116 -12.00 -9.07 -14.48
C VAL A 116 -11.94 -10.02 -15.68
N LEU A 117 -10.77 -10.51 -16.05
CA LEU A 117 -10.62 -11.52 -17.11
C LEU A 117 -11.40 -12.80 -16.77
N LYS A 118 -11.22 -13.31 -15.54
CA LYS A 118 -11.93 -14.52 -15.09
C LYS A 118 -13.46 -14.33 -15.09
N GLN A 119 -13.96 -13.16 -14.70
CA GLN A 119 -15.40 -12.88 -14.75
C GLN A 119 -15.94 -12.76 -16.19
N ARG A 120 -15.10 -12.34 -17.13
CA ARG A 120 -15.46 -12.30 -18.55
C ARG A 120 -15.64 -13.71 -19.12
N ASP A 121 -14.76 -14.64 -18.75
CA ASP A 121 -14.86 -16.06 -19.15
C ASP A 121 -16.11 -16.74 -18.56
N VAL A 122 -16.55 -16.36 -17.35
CA VAL A 122 -17.74 -16.95 -16.72
C VAL A 122 -19.06 -16.48 -17.36
N LYS A 123 -19.09 -15.32 -18.02
CA LYS A 123 -20.31 -14.75 -18.65
C LYS A 123 -20.56 -15.23 -20.09
N THR A 124 -19.77 -16.18 -20.60
CA THR A 124 -19.92 -16.72 -21.98
C THR A 124 -20.70 -18.04 -22.06
N PHE A 125 -21.49 -18.39 -21.04
CA PHE A 125 -22.44 -19.51 -21.08
C PHE A 125 -23.87 -19.01 -20.87
#